data_AF-A0A973AV13-F1
#
_entry.id   AF-A0A973AV13-F1
#
_cell.length_a   1.000
_cell.length_b   1.000
_cell.length_c   1.000
_cell.angle_alpha   90.00
_cell.angle_beta   90.00
_cell.angle_gamma   90.00
#
_symmetry.space_group_name_H-M   'P 1'
#
loop_
_entity.id
_entity.type
_entity.pdbx_description
1 polymer ?
#
loop_
_entity_poly.entity_id
_entity_poly.type
_entity_poly.pdbx_seq_one_letter_code
_entity_poly.pdbx_strand_id
1 'polypeptide(L)'
;HSLAQGTGVFTDFLGSQILLLGSLPFLMLGWVLLLRKDLCSNSDYQVCFYFFVLPILFSLFQAAKTHVEANWAFMSYVAFWPMAQFLLNRNSIKLLDYLLLGLGFIPPLVVSVLLAIHLVYPLKWVTPEKDRIGKQAALYELTKTIQADLEANDKKEMLFLPTYQLTSYFKFLGLQSEQLFPLGRASNFTLEAKDPCRFNNVILLSESANPNYETLKCFSDKQILKEYSLELRGRTISQWYLIEYFRPL
;
A
#
# COMPACT_ATOMS: atom_id res chain seq x y z
N HIS A 1 6.03 -2.08 -23.39
CA HIS A 1 5.93 -2.99 -22.23
C HIS A 1 5.97 -4.42 -22.73
N SER A 2 6.95 -5.22 -22.28
CA SER A 2 7.06 -6.60 -22.73
C SER A 2 5.96 -7.46 -22.07
N LEU A 3 5.42 -8.44 -22.79
CA LEU A 3 4.42 -9.37 -22.27
C LEU A 3 4.92 -10.13 -21.02
N ALA A 4 6.24 -10.29 -20.87
CA ALA A 4 6.87 -10.87 -19.67
C ALA A 4 6.77 -10.00 -18.41
N GLN A 5 6.63 -8.67 -18.55
CA GLN A 5 6.32 -7.79 -17.42
C GLN A 5 4.84 -7.88 -17.04
N GLY A 6 3.94 -8.16 -18.00
CA GLY A 6 2.50 -8.27 -17.76
C GLY A 6 2.11 -9.53 -16.98
N THR A 7 2.79 -10.66 -17.19
CA THR A 7 2.48 -11.91 -16.49
C THR A 7 2.76 -11.83 -14.99
N GLY A 8 3.89 -11.25 -14.58
CA GLY A 8 4.21 -11.06 -13.15
C GLY A 8 3.21 -10.14 -12.45
N VAL A 9 2.83 -9.04 -13.10
CA VAL A 9 1.87 -8.08 -12.55
C VAL A 9 0.47 -8.68 -12.40
N PHE A 10 0.04 -9.50 -13.37
CA PHE A 10 -1.24 -10.20 -13.28
C PHE A 10 -1.27 -11.24 -12.15
N THR A 11 -0.20 -12.04 -12.01
CA THR A 11 -0.11 -13.02 -10.91
C THR A 11 -0.04 -12.35 -9.55
N ASP A 12 0.63 -11.19 -9.45
CA ASP A 12 0.67 -10.40 -8.22
C ASP A 12 -0.70 -9.88 -7.84
N PHE A 13 -1.47 -9.39 -8.82
CA PHE A 13 -2.85 -8.97 -8.60
C PHE A 13 -3.71 -10.14 -8.12
N LEU A 14 -3.78 -11.24 -8.88
CA LEU A 14 -4.61 -12.41 -8.55
C LEU A 14 -4.22 -13.03 -7.21
N GLY A 15 -2.92 -13.18 -6.95
CA GLY A 15 -2.40 -13.66 -5.67
C GLY A 15 -2.83 -12.76 -4.51
N SER A 16 -2.65 -11.44 -4.65
CA SER A 16 -3.07 -10.48 -3.62
C SER A 16 -4.59 -10.54 -3.38
N GLN A 17 -5.39 -10.66 -4.43
CA GLN A 17 -6.84 -10.83 -4.33
C GLN A 17 -7.22 -12.09 -3.54
N ILE A 18 -6.65 -13.24 -3.90
CA ILE A 18 -6.92 -14.52 -3.24
C ILE A 18 -6.52 -14.48 -1.76
N LEU A 19 -5.35 -13.91 -1.46
CA LEU A 19 -4.84 -13.86 -0.09
C LEU A 19 -5.61 -12.87 0.79
N LEU A 20 -6.16 -11.79 0.23
CA LEU A 20 -6.90 -10.78 0.98
C LEU A 20 -8.39 -11.10 1.11
N LEU A 21 -9.01 -11.55 0.02
CA LEU A 21 -10.48 -11.62 -0.11
C LEU A 21 -11.00 -13.02 -0.44
N GLY A 22 -10.09 -13.98 -0.67
CA GLY A 22 -10.42 -15.36 -1.00
C GLY A 22 -10.52 -15.64 -2.50
N SER A 23 -10.45 -16.92 -2.87
CA SER A 23 -10.49 -17.35 -4.28
C SER A 23 -11.90 -17.53 -4.84
N LEU A 24 -12.92 -17.53 -3.98
CA LEU A 24 -14.28 -17.93 -4.32
C LEU A 24 -14.88 -17.13 -5.50
N PRO A 25 -14.70 -15.79 -5.59
CA PRO A 25 -15.25 -15.03 -6.72
C PRO A 25 -14.63 -15.41 -8.06
N PHE A 26 -13.35 -15.77 -8.09
CA PHE A 26 -12.70 -16.23 -9.33
C PHE A 26 -13.14 -17.64 -9.70
N LEU A 27 -13.23 -18.54 -8.72
CA LEU A 27 -13.68 -19.92 -8.93
C LEU A 27 -15.13 -19.98 -9.44
N MET A 28 -15.99 -19.10 -8.93
CA MET A 28 -17.40 -19.06 -9.30
C MET A 28 -17.71 -18.11 -10.46
N LEU A 29 -16.74 -17.35 -10.98
CA LEU A 29 -16.97 -16.38 -12.06
C LEU A 29 -17.60 -17.05 -13.29
N GLY A 30 -17.08 -18.21 -13.70
CA GLY A 30 -17.65 -18.99 -14.82
C GLY A 30 -19.10 -19.41 -14.54
N TRP A 31 -19.40 -19.86 -13.32
CA TRP A 31 -20.75 -20.28 -12.93
C TRP A 31 -21.75 -19.11 -12.93
N VAL A 32 -21.33 -17.94 -12.42
CA VAL A 32 -22.10 -16.70 -12.45
C VAL A 32 -22.42 -16.29 -13.90
N LEU A 33 -21.44 -16.36 -14.80
CA LEU A 33 -21.64 -16.03 -16.21
C LEU A 33 -22.58 -17.00 -16.92
N LEU A 34 -22.44 -18.30 -16.67
CA LEU A 34 -23.28 -19.34 -17.27
C LEU A 34 -24.75 -19.22 -16.84
N LEU A 35 -25.01 -18.88 -15.57
CA LEU A 35 -26.36 -18.72 -15.02
C LEU A 35 -26.84 -17.27 -15.00
N ARG A 36 -26.31 -16.41 -15.89
CA ARG A 36 -26.73 -15.01 -16.01
C ARG A 36 -28.24 -14.87 -16.16
N LYS A 37 -28.89 -15.69 -17.00
CA LYS A 37 -30.34 -15.58 -17.24
C LYS A 37 -31.15 -15.79 -15.96
N ASP A 38 -30.76 -16.78 -15.17
CA ASP A 38 -31.41 -17.11 -13.91
C ASP A 38 -31.15 -16.03 -12.86
N LEU A 39 -29.91 -15.58 -12.71
CA LEU A 39 -29.54 -14.51 -11.79
C LEU A 39 -30.26 -13.19 -12.14
N CYS A 40 -30.26 -12.81 -13.41
CA CYS A 40 -30.89 -11.57 -13.86
C CYS A 40 -32.42 -11.63 -13.94
N SER A 41 -33.06 -12.76 -13.62
CA SER A 41 -34.53 -12.85 -13.53
C SER A 41 -35.09 -12.16 -12.29
N ASN A 42 -34.26 -11.95 -11.26
CA ASN A 42 -34.58 -11.19 -10.05
C ASN A 42 -33.77 -9.88 -10.08
N SER A 43 -34.43 -8.74 -9.81
CA SER A 43 -33.81 -7.41 -9.82
C SER A 43 -32.62 -7.27 -8.87
N ASP A 44 -32.67 -7.90 -7.70
CA ASP A 44 -31.63 -7.78 -6.68
C ASP A 44 -30.34 -8.47 -7.16
N TYR A 45 -30.47 -9.69 -7.65
CA TYR A 45 -29.34 -10.44 -8.21
C TYR A 45 -28.85 -9.86 -9.54
N GLN A 46 -29.72 -9.20 -10.31
CA GLN A 46 -29.32 -8.46 -11.51
C GLN A 46 -28.36 -7.33 -11.17
N VAL A 47 -28.66 -6.53 -10.14
CA VAL A 47 -27.77 -5.45 -9.67
C VAL A 47 -26.45 -6.06 -9.19
N CYS A 48 -26.50 -7.08 -8.34
CA CYS A 48 -25.31 -7.80 -7.88
C CYS A 48 -24.44 -8.30 -9.03
N PHE A 49 -25.06 -8.87 -10.08
CA PHE A 49 -24.36 -9.38 -11.26
C PHE A 49 -23.54 -8.28 -11.93
N TYR A 50 -24.14 -7.11 -12.20
CA TYR A 50 -23.42 -6.03 -12.86
C TYR A 50 -22.32 -5.42 -11.99
N PHE A 51 -22.58 -5.24 -10.69
CA PHE A 51 -21.59 -4.73 -9.73
C PHE A 51 -20.46 -5.71 -9.42
N PHE A 52 -20.66 -7.01 -9.68
CA PHE A 52 -19.60 -8.00 -9.62
C PHE A 52 -18.85 -8.13 -10.95
N VAL A 53 -19.57 -8.49 -12.02
CA VAL A 53 -18.98 -8.91 -13.30
C VAL A 53 -18.27 -7.77 -14.01
N LEU A 54 -18.84 -6.56 -14.06
CA LEU A 54 -18.19 -5.47 -14.79
C LEU A 54 -16.89 -5.03 -14.10
N PRO A 55 -16.85 -4.75 -12.78
CA PRO A 55 -15.61 -4.35 -12.14
C PRO A 55 -14.58 -5.48 -12.10
N ILE A 56 -14.97 -6.75 -11.85
CA ILE A 56 -14.01 -7.86 -11.81
C ILE A 56 -13.34 -8.07 -13.18
N LEU A 57 -14.11 -8.03 -14.28
CA LEU A 57 -13.57 -8.18 -15.63
C LEU A 57 -12.70 -6.99 -16.01
N PHE A 58 -13.11 -5.77 -15.66
CA PHE A 58 -12.30 -4.56 -15.86
C PHE A 58 -10.97 -4.65 -15.10
N SER A 59 -10.99 -5.04 -13.82
CA SER A 59 -9.78 -5.21 -13.01
C SER A 59 -8.87 -6.30 -13.56
N LEU A 60 -9.42 -7.45 -13.99
CA LEU A 60 -8.63 -8.52 -14.61
C LEU A 60 -7.99 -8.06 -15.93
N PHE A 61 -8.73 -7.33 -16.76
CA PHE A 61 -8.21 -6.75 -18.00
C PHE A 61 -7.10 -5.72 -17.74
N GLN A 62 -7.29 -4.83 -16.75
CA GLN A 62 -6.29 -3.84 -16.39
C GLN A 62 -5.05 -4.48 -15.75
N ALA A 63 -5.22 -5.51 -14.92
CA ALA A 63 -4.13 -6.25 -14.31
C ALA A 63 -3.25 -6.97 -15.34
N ALA A 64 -3.80 -7.35 -16.49
CA ALA A 64 -3.04 -7.92 -17.60
C ALA A 64 -2.13 -6.88 -18.30
N LYS A 65 -2.37 -5.58 -18.10
CA LYS A 65 -1.64 -4.49 -18.76
C LYS A 65 -0.72 -3.73 -17.83
N THR A 66 -1.19 -3.46 -16.62
CA THR A 66 -0.59 -2.52 -15.66
C THR A 66 -0.84 -2.96 -14.23
N HIS A 67 -0.07 -2.42 -13.29
CA HIS A 67 -0.31 -2.68 -11.87
C HIS A 67 -1.66 -2.12 -11.44
N VAL A 68 -2.47 -2.96 -10.79
CA VAL A 68 -3.78 -2.61 -10.22
C VAL A 68 -3.72 -2.88 -8.73
N GLU A 69 -4.09 -1.89 -7.92
CA GLU A 69 -4.13 -2.06 -6.46
C GLU A 69 -5.22 -3.05 -6.05
N ALA A 70 -4.96 -3.83 -5.00
CA ALA A 70 -5.85 -4.92 -4.64
C ALA A 70 -7.24 -4.46 -4.13
N ASN A 71 -7.34 -3.23 -3.63
CA ASN A 71 -8.60 -2.63 -3.19
C ASN A 71 -9.56 -2.28 -4.34
N TRP A 72 -9.10 -2.17 -5.60
CA TRP A 72 -9.96 -1.75 -6.72
C TRP A 72 -11.11 -2.70 -6.98
N ALA A 73 -10.88 -4.00 -6.80
CA ALA A 73 -11.92 -5.00 -7.01
C ALA A 73 -12.85 -5.15 -5.80
N PHE A 74 -12.60 -4.50 -4.66
CA PHE A 74 -13.31 -4.74 -3.39
C PHE A 74 -14.84 -4.67 -3.53
N MET A 75 -15.37 -3.68 -4.25
CA MET A 75 -16.83 -3.55 -4.46
C MET A 75 -17.43 -4.76 -5.17
N SER A 76 -16.69 -5.40 -6.07
CA SER A 76 -17.14 -6.64 -6.74
C SER A 76 -17.30 -7.80 -5.75
N TYR A 77 -16.47 -7.89 -4.72
CA TYR A 77 -16.57 -8.94 -3.69
C TYR A 77 -17.81 -8.77 -2.83
N VAL A 78 -18.18 -7.52 -2.51
CA VAL A 78 -19.41 -7.25 -1.76
C VAL A 78 -20.64 -7.70 -2.56
N ALA A 79 -20.68 -7.36 -3.85
CA ALA A 79 -21.77 -7.75 -4.76
C ALA A 79 -21.78 -9.26 -5.06
N PHE A 80 -20.66 -9.96 -4.90
CA PHE A 80 -20.53 -11.39 -5.17
C PHE A 80 -21.33 -12.27 -4.20
N TRP A 81 -21.34 -11.94 -2.90
CA TRP A 81 -21.85 -12.83 -1.86
C TRP A 81 -23.31 -13.26 -2.02
N PRO A 82 -24.27 -12.37 -2.35
CA PRO A 82 -25.66 -12.78 -2.58
C PRO A 82 -25.80 -13.78 -3.74
N MET A 83 -25.03 -13.60 -4.82
CA MET A 83 -25.04 -14.54 -5.94
C MET A 83 -24.40 -15.87 -5.57
N ALA A 84 -23.29 -15.84 -4.82
CA ALA A 84 -22.64 -17.06 -4.34
C ALA A 84 -23.60 -17.89 -3.49
N GLN A 85 -24.33 -17.24 -2.57
CA GLN A 85 -25.35 -17.89 -1.75
C GLN A 85 -26.46 -18.53 -2.60
N PHE A 86 -27.00 -17.79 -3.58
CA PHE A 86 -28.02 -18.31 -4.49
C PHE A 86 -27.55 -19.56 -5.25
N LEU A 87 -26.32 -19.52 -5.78
CA LEU A 87 -25.74 -20.61 -6.56
C LEU A 87 -25.43 -21.84 -5.70
N LEU A 88 -24.83 -21.67 -4.52
CA LEU A 88 -24.53 -22.76 -3.60
C LEU A 88 -25.81 -23.42 -3.06
N ASN A 89 -26.87 -22.64 -2.81
CA ASN A 89 -28.16 -23.20 -2.38
C ASN A 89 -28.83 -24.06 -3.47
N ARG A 90 -28.57 -23.76 -4.74
CA ARG A 90 -29.06 -24.55 -5.88
C ARG A 90 -28.20 -25.77 -6.20
N ASN A 91 -27.01 -25.88 -5.61
CA ASN A 91 -26.11 -26.99 -5.88
C ASN A 91 -26.58 -28.26 -5.15
N SER A 92 -26.70 -29.35 -5.90
CA SER A 92 -27.00 -30.66 -5.33
C SER A 92 -25.75 -31.38 -4.83
N ILE A 93 -24.55 -31.00 -5.30
CA ILE A 93 -23.29 -31.67 -4.98
C ILE A 93 -22.63 -31.00 -3.78
N LYS A 94 -22.95 -31.47 -2.56
CA LYS A 94 -22.41 -30.91 -1.31
C LYS A 94 -20.89 -30.93 -1.20
N LEU A 95 -20.23 -31.93 -1.81
CA LEU A 95 -18.77 -31.98 -1.86
C LEU A 95 -18.19 -30.74 -2.57
N LEU A 96 -18.81 -30.31 -3.66
CA LEU A 96 -18.37 -29.13 -4.40
C LEU A 96 -18.55 -27.85 -3.57
N ASP A 97 -19.63 -27.74 -2.79
CA ASP A 97 -19.84 -26.63 -1.86
C ASP A 97 -18.69 -26.54 -0.85
N TYR A 98 -18.36 -27.66 -0.19
CA TYR A 98 -17.28 -27.70 0.79
C TYR A 98 -15.91 -27.40 0.16
N LEU A 99 -15.65 -27.89 -1.06
CA LEU A 99 -14.40 -27.59 -1.77
C LEU A 99 -14.31 -26.11 -2.13
N LEU A 100 -15.37 -25.51 -2.67
CA LEU A 100 -15.42 -24.09 -3.02
C LEU A 100 -15.24 -23.21 -1.78
N LEU A 101 -15.99 -23.49 -0.71
CA LEU A 101 -15.85 -22.77 0.56
C LEU A 101 -14.45 -22.94 1.16
N GLY A 102 -13.91 -24.17 1.15
CA GLY A 102 -12.56 -24.45 1.59
C GLY A 102 -11.51 -23.65 0.82
N LEU A 103 -11.51 -23.71 -0.51
CA LEU A 103 -10.60 -22.94 -1.36
C LEU A 103 -10.82 -21.43 -1.25
N GLY A 104 -12.06 -21.00 -0.99
CA GLY A 104 -12.43 -19.61 -0.81
C GLY A 104 -11.85 -19.00 0.46
N PHE A 105 -11.93 -19.71 1.59
CA PHE A 105 -11.65 -19.14 2.91
C PHE A 105 -10.38 -19.66 3.59
N ILE A 106 -9.91 -20.87 3.28
CA ILE A 106 -8.69 -21.42 3.93
C ILE A 106 -7.45 -20.57 3.59
N PRO A 107 -7.18 -20.17 2.33
CA PRO A 107 -6.00 -19.35 2.03
C PRO A 107 -5.94 -18.01 2.80
N PRO A 108 -6.98 -17.14 2.78
CA PRO A 108 -6.93 -15.89 3.55
C PRO A 108 -6.91 -16.14 5.06
N LEU A 109 -7.55 -17.19 5.56
CA LEU A 109 -7.47 -17.57 6.98
C LEU A 109 -6.05 -17.94 7.39
N VAL A 110 -5.40 -18.82 6.62
CA VAL A 110 -4.00 -19.25 6.86
C VAL A 110 -3.07 -18.05 6.81
N VAL A 111 -3.20 -17.17 5.81
CA VAL A 111 -2.38 -15.95 5.72
C VAL A 111 -2.63 -15.02 6.90
N SER A 112 -3.89 -14.84 7.32
CA SER A 112 -4.22 -14.00 8.48
C SER A 112 -3.61 -14.54 9.77
N VAL A 113 -3.65 -15.86 9.99
CA VAL A 113 -3.00 -16.51 11.13
C VAL A 113 -1.49 -16.35 11.06
N LEU A 114 -0.87 -16.58 9.89
CA LEU A 114 0.56 -16.38 9.71
C LEU A 114 0.97 -14.93 9.95
N LEU A 115 0.15 -13.97 9.53
CA LEU A 115 0.38 -12.55 9.77
C LEU A 115 0.26 -12.21 11.26
N ALA A 116 -0.77 -12.71 11.94
CA ALA A 116 -0.93 -12.53 13.38
C ALA A 116 0.24 -13.12 14.17
N ILE A 117 0.70 -14.32 13.79
CA ILE A 117 1.92 -14.90 14.34
C ILE A 117 3.11 -14.00 14.03
N HIS A 118 3.26 -13.51 12.79
CA HIS A 118 4.37 -12.66 12.38
C HIS A 118 4.48 -11.36 13.18
N LEU A 119 3.34 -10.77 13.55
CA LEU A 119 3.26 -9.55 14.35
C LEU A 119 3.85 -9.72 15.76
N VAL A 120 3.69 -10.90 16.36
CA VAL A 120 4.17 -11.21 17.72
C VAL A 120 5.54 -11.89 17.68
N TYR A 121 5.68 -12.86 16.78
CA TYR A 121 6.87 -13.68 16.57
C TYR A 121 7.30 -13.58 15.10
N PRO A 122 8.18 -12.61 14.78
CA PRO A 122 8.79 -12.45 13.48
C PRO A 122 9.22 -13.77 12.81
N LEU A 123 8.46 -14.18 11.78
CA LEU A 123 8.74 -15.40 11.01
C LEU A 123 10.13 -15.31 10.36
N LYS A 124 10.99 -16.28 10.65
CA LYS A 124 12.41 -16.28 10.22
C LYS A 124 12.61 -16.30 8.71
N TRP A 125 11.66 -16.85 7.94
CA TRP A 125 11.75 -16.89 6.48
C TRP A 125 11.40 -15.56 5.81
N VAL A 126 10.74 -14.63 6.52
CA VAL A 126 10.51 -13.27 6.03
C VAL A 126 11.73 -12.46 6.42
N THR A 127 12.56 -12.13 5.44
CA THR A 127 13.75 -11.32 5.68
C THR A 127 13.34 -9.89 6.10
N PRO A 128 14.16 -9.19 6.89
CA PRO A 128 13.85 -7.81 7.31
C PRO A 128 13.56 -6.87 6.13
N GLU A 129 14.16 -7.09 4.97
CA GLU A 129 13.94 -6.30 3.76
C GLU A 129 12.54 -6.52 3.16
N LYS A 130 11.92 -7.67 3.44
CA LYS A 130 10.58 -8.04 2.97
C LYS A 130 9.49 -7.87 4.03
N ASP A 131 9.87 -7.67 5.29
CA ASP A 131 8.94 -7.42 6.40
C ASP A 131 8.37 -6.00 6.32
N ARG A 132 7.28 -5.85 5.56
CA ARG A 132 6.60 -4.56 5.41
C ARG A 132 6.03 -4.03 6.72
N ILE A 133 5.56 -4.88 7.62
CA ILE A 133 4.92 -4.42 8.85
C ILE A 133 5.97 -3.95 9.84
N GLY A 134 7.02 -4.76 10.06
CA GLY A 134 8.14 -4.38 10.90
C GLY A 134 8.83 -3.12 10.40
N LYS A 135 8.98 -2.95 9.08
CA LYS A 135 9.49 -1.70 8.49
C LYS A 135 8.62 -0.48 8.81
N GLN A 136 7.29 -0.60 8.72
CA GLN A 136 6.40 0.52 9.05
C GLN A 136 6.46 0.87 10.54
N ALA A 137 6.49 -0.14 11.41
CA ALA A 137 6.65 0.07 12.85
C ALA A 137 8.00 0.74 13.18
N ALA A 138 9.10 0.22 12.63
CA ALA A 138 10.44 0.80 12.80
C ALA A 138 10.53 2.22 12.24
N LEU A 139 9.87 2.49 11.10
CA LEU A 139 9.84 3.83 10.51
C LEU A 139 9.07 4.80 11.41
N TYR A 140 7.95 4.36 12.01
CA TYR A 140 7.21 5.18 12.95
C TYR A 140 8.03 5.51 14.21
N GLU A 141 8.72 4.52 14.80
CA GLU A 141 9.62 4.77 15.93
C GLU A 141 10.78 5.70 15.53
N LEU A 142 11.35 5.54 14.34
CA LEU A 142 12.35 6.46 13.81
C LEU A 142 11.81 7.89 13.69
N THR A 143 10.57 8.09 13.24
CA THR A 143 9.97 9.43 13.16
C THR A 143 9.81 10.09 14.52
N LYS A 144 9.49 9.33 15.58
CA LYS A 144 9.46 9.85 16.96
C LYS A 144 10.83 10.29 17.43
N THR A 145 11.87 9.48 17.17
CA THR A 145 13.25 9.83 17.52
C THR A 145 13.69 11.13 16.82
N ILE A 146 13.43 11.24 15.51
CA ILE A 146 13.74 12.45 14.74
C ILE A 146 12.98 13.66 15.30
N GLN A 147 11.70 13.50 15.66
CA GLN A 147 10.90 14.57 16.24
C GLN A 147 11.47 15.05 17.57
N ALA A 148 11.80 14.13 18.49
CA ALA A 148 12.42 14.46 19.76
C ALA A 148 13.77 15.16 19.58
N ASP A 149 14.59 14.73 18.61
CA ASP A 149 15.86 15.37 18.28
C ASP A 149 15.68 16.80 17.74
N LEU A 150 14.69 17.03 16.85
CA LEU A 150 14.39 18.36 16.34
C LEU A 150 13.94 19.31 17.46
N GLU A 151 13.08 18.84 18.36
CA GLU A 151 12.61 19.63 19.50
C GLU A 151 13.74 19.94 20.49
N ALA A 152 14.59 18.97 20.81
CA ALA A 152 15.71 19.15 21.71
C ALA A 152 16.75 20.17 21.21
N ASN A 153 16.84 20.37 19.89
CA ASN A 153 17.75 21.32 19.25
C ASN A 153 17.06 22.63 18.82
N ASP A 154 15.81 22.87 19.24
CA ASP A 154 14.98 24.03 18.87
C ASP A 154 14.89 24.27 17.36
N LYS A 155 14.87 23.20 16.56
CA LYS A 155 14.72 23.27 15.10
C LYS A 155 13.24 23.40 14.74
N LYS A 156 12.86 24.58 14.24
CA LYS A 156 11.47 24.96 13.91
C LYS A 156 11.24 25.15 12.40
N GLU A 157 12.28 24.96 11.59
CA GLU A 157 12.22 25.05 10.14
C GLU A 157 11.26 24.03 9.52
N MET A 158 10.82 24.31 8.29
CA MET A 158 9.97 23.39 7.54
C MET A 158 10.70 22.08 7.24
N LEU A 159 10.11 20.95 7.64
CA LEU A 159 10.62 19.61 7.32
C LEU A 159 10.03 19.10 6.01
N PHE A 160 10.84 19.02 4.96
CA PHE A 160 10.49 18.42 3.68
C PHE A 160 10.80 16.92 3.66
N LEU A 161 9.88 16.15 3.08
CA LEU A 161 9.88 14.69 3.14
C LEU A 161 9.60 14.09 1.75
N PRO A 162 10.23 12.97 1.37
CA PRO A 162 10.12 12.43 0.01
C PRO A 162 8.74 11.82 -0.29
N THR A 163 8.00 11.40 0.74
CA THR A 163 6.72 10.67 0.58
C THR A 163 5.61 11.24 1.45
N TYR A 164 4.37 11.07 1.00
CA TYR A 164 3.20 11.50 1.77
C TYR A 164 3.04 10.72 3.07
N GLN A 165 3.47 9.44 3.13
CA GLN A 165 3.36 8.64 4.34
C GLN A 165 4.23 9.22 5.46
N LEU A 166 5.48 9.54 5.16
CA LEU A 166 6.36 10.23 6.11
C LEU A 166 5.79 11.59 6.52
N THR A 167 5.31 12.36 5.54
CA THR A 167 4.66 13.65 5.80
C THR A 167 3.48 13.50 6.76
N SER A 168 2.69 12.45 6.60
CA SER A 168 1.55 12.16 7.47
C SER A 168 2.00 11.82 8.90
N TYR A 169 3.06 11.02 9.06
CA TYR A 169 3.60 10.70 10.40
C TYR A 169 4.11 11.94 11.12
N PHE A 170 4.93 12.77 10.46
CA PHE A 170 5.45 13.98 11.09
C PHE A 170 4.37 15.02 11.39
N LYS A 171 3.37 15.20 10.51
CA LYS A 171 2.19 16.03 10.82
C LYS A 171 1.40 15.48 12.01
N PHE A 172 1.24 14.16 12.12
CA PHE A 172 0.57 13.54 13.27
C PHE A 172 1.32 13.78 14.59
N LEU A 173 2.66 13.82 14.54
CA LEU A 173 3.51 14.17 15.68
C LEU A 173 3.58 15.68 15.95
N GLY A 174 2.81 16.51 15.24
CA GLY A 174 2.73 17.96 15.46
C GLY A 174 3.83 18.78 14.79
N LEU A 175 4.71 18.16 13.99
CA LEU A 175 5.75 18.89 13.26
C LEU A 175 5.21 19.53 11.98
N GLN A 176 5.70 20.74 11.71
CA GLN A 176 5.43 21.38 10.43
C GLN A 176 6.24 20.70 9.33
N SER A 177 5.57 19.88 8.53
CA SER A 177 6.23 19.10 7.48
C SER A 177 5.45 19.15 6.18
N GLU A 178 6.15 19.01 5.05
CA GLU A 178 5.55 18.96 3.72
C GLU A 178 6.21 17.92 2.83
N GLN A 179 5.46 17.43 1.84
CA GLN A 179 6.02 16.52 0.85
C GLN A 179 6.83 17.30 -0.18
N LEU A 180 8.04 16.84 -0.45
CA LEU A 180 8.88 17.31 -1.52
C LEU A 180 8.39 16.73 -2.86
N PHE A 181 7.85 17.58 -3.71
CA PHE A 181 7.44 17.20 -5.06
C PHE A 181 8.63 17.28 -6.03
N PRO A 182 8.69 16.45 -7.08
CA PRO A 182 7.73 15.40 -7.49
C PRO A 182 8.14 13.97 -7.03
N LEU A 183 8.90 13.80 -5.95
CA LEU A 183 9.61 12.55 -5.63
C LEU A 183 8.72 11.34 -5.28
N GLY A 184 7.40 11.53 -5.17
CA GLY A 184 6.46 10.46 -4.84
C GLY A 184 5.06 10.73 -5.36
N ARG A 185 4.15 9.80 -5.06
CA ARG A 185 2.72 9.95 -5.37
C ARG A 185 2.17 11.17 -4.62
N ALA A 186 1.47 12.04 -5.34
CA ALA A 186 0.70 13.12 -4.73
C ALA A 186 -0.42 12.53 -3.86
N SER A 187 -0.62 13.09 -2.68
CA SER A 187 -1.68 12.69 -1.76
C SER A 187 -2.66 13.84 -1.58
N ASN A 188 -3.92 13.50 -1.26
CA ASN A 188 -4.91 14.50 -0.89
C ASN A 188 -4.49 15.27 0.38
N PHE A 189 -3.61 14.70 1.21
CA PHE A 189 -3.04 15.35 2.40
C PHE A 189 -1.88 16.33 2.09
N THR A 190 -1.44 16.40 0.83
CA THR A 190 -0.29 17.18 0.36
C THR A 190 -0.63 18.02 -0.89
N LEU A 191 -1.92 18.32 -1.11
CA LEU A 191 -2.40 18.99 -2.34
C LEU A 191 -1.85 20.41 -2.52
N GLU A 192 -1.61 21.14 -1.43
CA GLU A 192 -0.93 22.43 -1.51
C GLU A 192 0.59 22.22 -1.48
N ALA A 193 1.16 21.93 -2.64
CA ALA A 193 2.60 21.85 -2.79
C ALA A 193 3.25 23.19 -2.38
N LYS A 194 4.02 23.16 -1.30
CA LYS A 194 4.86 24.30 -0.90
C LYS A 194 6.20 24.21 -1.60
N ASP A 195 6.59 25.31 -2.23
CA ASP A 195 7.89 25.47 -2.84
C ASP A 195 8.96 25.66 -1.74
N PRO A 196 9.94 24.73 -1.61
CA PRO A 196 11.04 24.87 -0.64
C PRO A 196 11.80 26.19 -0.79
N CYS A 197 11.89 26.73 -2.01
CA CYS A 197 12.60 27.96 -2.30
C CYS A 197 11.91 29.22 -1.74
N ARG A 198 10.75 29.11 -1.08
CA ARG A 198 10.14 30.24 -0.37
C ARG A 198 10.71 30.46 1.03
N PHE A 199 11.52 29.54 1.52
CA PHE A 199 12.12 29.59 2.84
C PHE A 199 13.62 29.90 2.74
N ASN A 200 14.19 30.54 3.77
CA ASN A 200 15.62 30.84 3.83
C ASN A 200 16.44 29.58 4.17
N ASN A 201 15.88 28.76 5.05
CA ASN A 201 16.40 27.46 5.43
C ASN A 201 15.26 26.44 5.49
N VAL A 202 15.60 25.19 5.18
CA VAL A 202 14.68 24.06 5.26
C VAL A 202 15.41 22.83 5.76
N ILE A 203 14.68 21.90 6.35
CA ILE A 203 15.21 20.60 6.74
C ILE A 203 14.66 19.55 5.78
N LEU A 204 15.51 18.63 5.33
CA LEU A 204 15.16 17.51 4.49
C LEU A 204 15.50 16.21 5.20
N LEU A 205 14.58 15.25 5.22
CA LEU A 205 14.89 13.87 5.56
C LEU A 205 15.05 13.05 4.28
N SER A 206 16.20 12.41 4.09
CA SER A 206 16.56 11.71 2.84
C SER A 206 17.29 10.39 3.11
N GLU A 207 17.10 9.38 2.26
CA GLU A 207 17.91 8.14 2.33
C GLU A 207 19.31 8.29 1.70
N SER A 208 19.61 9.45 1.10
CA SER A 208 20.92 9.80 0.55
C SER A 208 21.51 10.99 1.28
N ALA A 209 22.79 10.91 1.64
CA ALA A 209 23.58 12.01 2.20
C ALA A 209 23.73 13.19 1.22
N ASN A 210 23.66 12.90 -0.09
CA ASN A 210 23.79 13.89 -1.15
C ASN A 210 22.62 13.81 -2.13
N PRO A 211 21.39 14.18 -1.70
CA PRO A 211 20.27 14.20 -2.61
C PRO A 211 20.46 15.34 -3.62
N ASN A 212 20.29 15.02 -4.91
CA ASN A 212 20.35 15.97 -6.01
C ASN A 212 18.94 16.16 -6.56
N TYR A 213 18.12 16.92 -5.83
CA TYR A 213 16.75 17.22 -6.23
C TYR A 213 16.68 18.59 -6.88
N GLU A 214 16.12 18.66 -8.08
CA GLU A 214 15.92 19.92 -8.83
C GLU A 214 15.21 20.99 -8.01
N THR A 215 14.25 20.58 -7.18
CA THR A 215 13.46 21.47 -6.32
C THR A 215 14.23 22.08 -5.14
N LEU A 216 15.47 21.67 -4.90
CA LEU A 216 16.34 22.22 -3.86
C LEU A 216 17.53 23.00 -4.43
N LYS A 217 17.58 23.26 -5.74
CA LYS A 217 18.70 23.98 -6.39
C LYS A 217 18.85 25.44 -5.98
N CYS A 218 17.83 26.04 -5.38
CA CYS A 218 17.87 27.42 -4.88
C CYS A 218 18.70 27.60 -3.60
N PHE A 219 19.13 26.50 -2.97
CA PHE A 219 20.00 26.48 -1.82
C PHE A 219 21.45 26.28 -2.28
N SER A 220 22.39 27.10 -1.79
CA SER A 220 23.81 27.00 -2.15
C SER A 220 24.54 25.98 -1.30
N ASP A 221 24.14 25.87 -0.04
CA ASP A 221 24.83 25.12 0.98
C ASP A 221 23.90 24.15 1.69
N LYS A 222 24.49 23.09 2.23
CA LYS A 222 23.78 22.11 3.03
C LYS A 222 24.69 21.53 4.09
N GLN A 223 24.09 21.14 5.21
CA GLN A 223 24.77 20.50 6.33
C GLN A 223 23.99 19.26 6.75
N ILE A 224 24.68 18.13 6.92
CA ILE A 224 24.10 16.95 7.55
C ILE A 224 24.05 17.22 9.06
N LEU A 225 22.84 17.31 9.61
CA LEU A 225 22.61 17.52 11.03
C LEU A 225 22.84 16.23 11.81
N LYS A 226 22.25 15.13 11.32
CA LYS A 226 22.31 13.82 11.98
C LYS A 226 22.02 12.69 11.00
N GLU A 227 22.60 11.54 11.31
CA GLU A 227 22.36 10.28 10.61
C GLU A 227 21.50 9.36 11.49
N TYR A 228 20.59 8.63 10.85
CA TYR A 228 19.70 7.70 11.51
C TYR A 228 19.68 6.37 10.76
N SER A 229 19.82 5.29 11.51
CA SER A 229 19.68 3.94 10.98
C SER A 229 18.27 3.42 11.19
N LEU A 230 17.61 3.02 10.11
CA LEU A 230 16.37 2.26 10.21
C LEU A 230 16.73 0.80 10.49
N GLU A 231 16.69 0.42 11.76
CA GLU A 231 17.02 -0.94 12.19
C GLU A 231 15.77 -1.82 12.30
N LEU A 232 15.89 -3.05 11.82
CA LEU A 232 14.85 -4.07 11.99
C LEU A 232 15.50 -5.42 12.30
N ARG A 233 15.16 -5.98 13.46
CA ARG A 233 15.69 -7.27 13.96
C ARG A 233 17.23 -7.31 14.00
N GLY A 234 17.85 -6.21 14.45
CA GLY A 234 19.30 -6.08 14.57
C GLY A 234 20.05 -5.92 13.23
N ARG A 235 19.33 -5.60 12.14
CA ARG A 235 19.93 -5.27 10.84
C ARG A 235 19.52 -3.88 10.40
N THR A 236 20.48 -3.12 9.88
CA THR A 236 20.22 -1.86 9.20
C THR A 236 19.56 -2.11 7.85
N ILE A 237 18.37 -1.55 7.65
CA ILE A 237 17.59 -1.68 6.41
C ILE A 237 17.85 -0.51 5.47
N SER A 238 17.86 0.69 6.01
CA SER A 238 18.23 1.91 5.30
C SER A 238 18.88 2.90 6.24
N GLN A 239 19.68 3.80 5.67
CA GLN A 239 20.27 4.94 6.37
C GLN A 239 19.53 6.20 5.94
N TRP A 240 19.21 7.05 6.90
CA TRP A 240 18.49 8.29 6.71
C TRP A 240 19.34 9.45 7.22
N TYR A 241 19.30 10.56 6.49
CA TYR A 241 20.08 11.75 6.74
C TYR A 241 19.10 12.90 6.94
N LEU A 242 19.25 13.59 8.07
CA LEU A 242 18.57 14.85 8.32
C LEU A 242 19.50 15.97 7.89
N ILE A 243 19.11 16.68 6.84
CA ILE A 243 19.97 17.62 6.12
C ILE A 243 19.33 19.00 6.20
N GLU A 244 20.05 19.99 6.68
CA GLU A 244 19.65 21.39 6.63
C GLU A 244 20.19 22.03 5.36
N TYR A 245 19.35 22.76 4.64
CA TYR A 245 19.70 23.52 3.44
C TYR A 245 19.63 25.01 3.73
N PHE A 246 20.59 25.76 3.20
CA PHE A 246 20.71 27.21 3.40
C PHE A 246 20.72 27.95 2.08
N ARG A 247 19.97 29.05 2.03
CA ARG A 247 19.99 29.97 0.90
C ARG A 247 21.21 30.89 1.05
N PRO A 248 21.93 31.21 -0.03
CA PRO A 248 22.96 32.24 0.03
C PRO A 248 22.30 33.58 0.42
N LEU A 249 22.90 34.27 1.40
CA LEU A 249 22.48 35.61 1.83
C LEU A 249 22.59 36.63 0.69
#